data_AF-A0A368H835-F1
#
_entry.id   AF-A0A368H835-F1
#
_cell.length_a   1.000
_cell.length_b   1.000
_cell.length_c   1.000
_cell.angle_alpha   90.00
_cell.angle_beta   90.00
_cell.angle_gamma   90.00
#
_symmetry.space_group_name_H-M   'P 1'
#
loop_
_entity.id
_entity.type
_entity.pdbx_description
1 polymer ?
#
loop_
_entity_poly.entity_id
_entity_poly.type
_entity_poly.pdbx_seq_one_letter_code
_entity_poly.pdbx_strand_id
1 'polypeptide(L)'
;MTEVFPQCQEEELEAVISFFGEQYVSVDRSGELLAGRISIELEQSSTPVLFYVHDGRERKSFNTKQLPPIQLVFRLPKEYPTAEPNLTVECIWISKDWTEMIQESLSRVITENSGFPVLFIASQEVKDFVQSHQQESLEICLDDNPYSCAHDIHGNALLDLVRRKCREYDEKVFAERCHDCEIYADILVRFMKHIE
;
A
#
# COMPACT_ATOMS: atom_id res chain seq x y z
N MET A 1 31.60 11.83 1.12
CA MET A 1 31.37 11.69 -0.34
C MET A 1 29.90 11.40 -0.49
N THR A 2 29.14 12.27 -1.15
CA THR A 2 27.79 11.92 -1.60
C THR A 2 27.98 10.81 -2.63
N GLU A 3 27.54 9.59 -2.31
CA GLU A 3 27.51 8.54 -3.33
C GLU A 3 26.56 9.00 -4.43
N VAL A 4 27.06 9.05 -5.66
CA VAL A 4 26.26 9.44 -6.82
C VAL A 4 25.67 8.14 -7.38
N PHE A 5 24.35 8.01 -7.30
CA PHE A 5 23.65 6.90 -7.91
C PHE A 5 23.66 7.03 -9.45
N PRO A 6 23.59 5.90 -10.18
CA PRO A 6 23.48 5.92 -11.63
C PRO A 6 22.33 6.80 -12.12
N GLN A 7 22.57 7.56 -13.19
CA GLN A 7 21.58 8.49 -13.75
C GLN A 7 20.25 7.80 -14.11
N CYS A 8 20.31 6.58 -14.65
CA CYS A 8 19.09 5.82 -15.00
C CYS A 8 18.18 5.52 -13.79
N GLN A 9 18.74 5.39 -12.58
CA GLN A 9 17.96 5.17 -11.37
C GLN A 9 17.24 6.45 -10.94
N GLU A 10 17.93 7.58 -10.98
CA GLU A 10 17.35 8.87 -10.65
C GLU A 10 16.29 9.27 -11.68
N GLU A 11 16.52 9.01 -12.98
CA GLU A 11 15.52 9.24 -14.04
C GLU A 11 14.24 8.43 -13.83
N GLU A 12 14.34 7.15 -13.43
CA GLU A 12 13.18 6.36 -13.08
C GLU A 12 12.47 6.93 -11.85
N LEU A 13 13.20 7.29 -10.79
CA LEU A 13 12.61 7.87 -9.59
C LEU A 13 11.89 9.18 -9.88
N GLU A 14 12.46 10.06 -10.70
CA GLU A 14 11.82 11.30 -11.14
C GLU A 14 10.51 11.00 -11.88
N ALA A 15 10.50 10.01 -12.77
CA ALA A 15 9.29 9.58 -13.45
C ALA A 15 8.22 9.02 -12.48
N VAL A 16 8.63 8.17 -11.53
CA VAL A 16 7.76 7.60 -10.50
C VAL A 16 7.21 8.68 -9.58
N ILE A 17 8.05 9.60 -9.10
CA ILE A 17 7.63 10.75 -8.28
C ILE A 17 6.68 11.65 -9.04
N SER A 18 6.95 11.93 -10.33
CA SER A 18 6.05 12.73 -11.15
C SER A 18 4.71 12.06 -11.38
N PHE A 19 4.65 10.72 -11.43
CA PHE A 19 3.42 9.97 -11.62
C PHE A 19 2.59 9.87 -10.34
N PHE A 20 3.21 9.43 -9.23
CA PHE A 20 2.51 9.19 -7.98
C PHE A 20 2.32 10.47 -7.17
N GLY A 21 3.30 11.36 -7.17
CA GLY A 21 3.40 12.54 -6.30
C GLY A 21 4.44 12.36 -5.19
N GLU A 22 5.13 13.44 -4.84
CA GLU A 22 6.22 13.45 -3.85
C GLU A 22 5.78 12.94 -2.47
N GLN A 23 4.52 13.15 -2.08
CA GLN A 23 3.98 12.68 -0.81
C GLN A 23 3.81 11.16 -0.72
N TYR A 24 3.88 10.46 -1.86
CA TYR A 24 3.69 9.01 -1.95
C TYR A 24 4.98 8.23 -2.19
N VAL A 25 6.09 8.93 -2.44
CA VAL A 25 7.38 8.31 -2.74
C VAL A 25 8.41 8.80 -1.75
N SER A 26 8.95 7.89 -0.95
CA SER A 26 10.07 8.18 -0.05
C SER A 26 11.34 7.51 -0.58
N VAL A 27 12.45 8.24 -0.58
CA VAL A 27 13.73 7.76 -1.11
C VAL A 27 14.83 7.99 -0.09
N ASP A 28 15.61 6.95 0.18
CA ASP A 28 16.82 6.94 0.98
C ASP A 28 18.04 6.76 0.08
N ARG A 29 18.91 7.77 0.09
CA ARG A 29 20.17 7.85 -0.67
C ARG A 29 21.42 7.72 0.21
N SER A 30 21.24 7.38 1.49
CA SER A 30 22.33 7.38 2.47
C SER A 30 23.16 6.10 2.47
N GLY A 31 22.63 5.01 1.90
CA GLY A 31 23.28 3.70 1.86
C GLY A 31 23.96 3.39 0.54
N GLU A 32 24.46 2.15 0.41
CA GLU A 32 25.10 1.63 -0.80
C GLU A 32 24.09 1.32 -1.93
N LEU A 33 22.83 1.08 -1.55
CA LEU A 33 21.71 0.83 -2.45
C LEU A 33 20.79 2.03 -2.44
N LEU A 34 20.22 2.36 -3.59
CA LEU A 34 19.14 3.35 -3.66
C LEU A 34 17.86 2.68 -3.18
N ALA A 35 17.36 3.10 -2.01
CA ALA A 35 16.24 2.44 -1.36
C ALA A 35 15.06 3.40 -1.20
N GLY A 36 13.87 2.85 -1.00
CA GLY A 36 12.70 3.69 -0.77
C GLY A 36 11.41 2.92 -0.69
N ARG A 37 10.31 3.68 -0.65
CA ARG A 37 8.95 3.16 -0.62
C ARG A 37 8.06 3.95 -1.57
N ILE A 38 7.20 3.23 -2.27
CA ILE A 38 6.10 3.79 -3.08
C ILE A 38 4.79 3.40 -2.40
N SER A 39 3.99 4.39 -2.03
CA SER A 39 2.68 4.20 -1.41
C SER A 39 1.61 4.01 -2.48
N ILE A 40 1.14 2.79 -2.64
CA ILE A 40 0.15 2.39 -3.65
C ILE A 40 -1.24 2.56 -3.06
N GLU A 41 -1.91 3.63 -3.49
CA GLU A 41 -3.30 3.89 -3.11
C GLU A 41 -4.26 2.99 -3.88
N LEU A 42 -5.26 2.49 -3.16
CA LEU A 42 -6.32 1.64 -3.68
C LEU A 42 -7.62 2.42 -3.80
N GLU A 43 -8.34 2.13 -4.87
CA GLU A 43 -9.69 2.60 -5.09
C GLU A 43 -10.63 2.04 -4.04
N GLN A 44 -11.69 2.80 -3.75
CA GLN A 44 -12.72 2.36 -2.84
C GLN A 44 -13.41 1.12 -3.40
N SER A 45 -13.50 0.07 -2.58
CA SER A 45 -14.14 -1.19 -2.99
C SER A 45 -15.65 -1.00 -3.16
N SER A 46 -16.20 -1.58 -4.22
CA SER A 46 -17.65 -1.58 -4.46
C SER A 46 -18.38 -2.45 -3.43
N THR A 47 -17.78 -3.57 -3.06
CA THR A 47 -18.20 -4.52 -2.02
C THR A 47 -17.40 -4.30 -0.73
N PRO A 48 -18.01 -4.44 0.46
CA PRO A 48 -17.26 -4.39 1.71
C PRO A 48 -16.25 -5.55 1.80
N VAL A 49 -15.02 -5.22 2.19
CA VAL A 49 -13.98 -6.18 2.56
C VAL A 49 -14.15 -6.52 4.04
N LEU A 50 -14.25 -7.82 4.36
CA LEU A 50 -14.40 -8.32 5.71
C LEU A 50 -13.04 -8.74 6.27
N PHE A 51 -12.52 -7.99 7.24
CA PHE A 51 -11.34 -8.39 8.01
C PHE A 51 -11.73 -9.22 9.21
N TYR A 52 -10.96 -10.26 9.53
CA TYR A 52 -11.20 -11.08 10.71
C TYR A 52 -9.93 -11.67 11.32
N VAL A 53 -10.05 -12.06 12.59
CA VAL A 53 -9.06 -12.82 13.37
C VAL A 53 -9.75 -13.96 14.11
N HIS A 54 -9.01 -15.02 14.43
CA HIS A 54 -9.48 -16.09 15.30
C HIS A 54 -9.00 -15.85 16.75
N ASP A 55 -9.95 -15.57 17.65
CA ASP A 55 -9.69 -15.42 19.08
C ASP A 55 -10.17 -16.69 19.80
N GLY A 56 -9.34 -17.74 19.74
CA GLY A 56 -9.66 -19.06 20.29
C GLY A 56 -10.82 -19.74 19.57
N ARG A 57 -12.05 -19.60 20.09
CA ARG A 57 -13.27 -20.21 19.52
C ARG A 57 -14.19 -19.23 18.81
N GLU A 58 -13.93 -17.93 18.94
CA GLU A 58 -14.78 -16.89 18.37
C GLU A 58 -14.06 -16.16 17.24
N ARG A 59 -14.81 -15.89 16.17
CA ARG A 59 -14.37 -15.07 15.05
C ARG A 59 -14.77 -13.62 15.33
N LYS A 60 -13.80 -12.73 15.41
CA LYS A 60 -14.05 -11.28 15.48
C LYS A 60 -13.74 -10.65 14.13
N SER A 61 -14.59 -9.73 13.70
CA SER A 61 -14.49 -9.15 12.37
C SER A 61 -15.01 -7.72 12.29
N PHE A 62 -14.70 -7.04 11.19
CA PHE A 62 -15.38 -5.82 10.77
C PHE A 62 -15.30 -5.66 9.25
N ASN A 63 -16.20 -4.84 8.72
CA ASN A 63 -16.24 -4.52 7.29
C ASN A 63 -15.70 -3.11 7.03
N THR A 64 -15.02 -2.94 5.90
CA THR A 64 -14.65 -1.63 5.35
C THR A 64 -14.76 -1.63 3.83
N LYS A 65 -14.99 -0.47 3.23
CA LYS A 65 -14.85 -0.28 1.78
C LYS A 65 -13.55 0.43 1.40
N GLN A 66 -12.89 1.04 2.38
CA GLN A 66 -11.69 1.81 2.18
C GLN A 66 -10.51 1.09 2.85
N LEU A 67 -9.49 0.78 2.04
CA LEU A 67 -8.28 0.10 2.47
C LEU A 67 -7.12 1.10 2.52
N PRO A 68 -6.30 1.09 3.59
CA PRO A 68 -5.04 1.82 3.64
C PRO A 68 -4.11 1.40 2.50
N PRO A 69 -3.19 2.28 2.05
CA PRO A 69 -2.29 2.00 0.95
C PRO A 69 -1.30 0.88 1.28
N ILE A 70 -0.81 0.22 0.23
CA ILE A 70 0.24 -0.81 0.30
C ILE A 70 1.57 -0.13 0.03
N GLN A 71 2.61 -0.46 0.79
CA GLN A 71 3.95 0.08 0.56
C GLN A 71 4.76 -0.90 -0.28
N LEU A 72 5.10 -0.54 -1.51
CA LEU A 72 6.12 -1.24 -2.28
C LEU A 72 7.49 -0.73 -1.83
N VAL A 73 8.26 -1.58 -1.18
CA VAL A 73 9.61 -1.28 -0.71
C VAL A 73 10.61 -1.75 -1.76
N PHE A 74 11.47 -0.83 -2.21
CA PHE A 74 12.49 -1.12 -3.21
C PHE A 74 13.90 -0.90 -2.66
N ARG A 75 14.85 -1.68 -3.16
CA ARG A 75 16.29 -1.45 -3.01
C ARG A 75 16.97 -1.77 -4.34
N LEU A 76 17.65 -0.77 -4.92
CA LEU A 76 18.27 -0.86 -6.23
C LEU A 76 19.80 -0.95 -6.07
N PRO A 77 20.45 -2.00 -6.58
CA PRO A 77 21.90 -2.05 -6.71
C PRO A 77 22.40 -1.05 -7.76
N LYS A 78 23.67 -0.65 -7.72
CA LYS A 78 24.25 0.33 -8.68
C LYS A 78 24.21 -0.17 -10.14
N GLU A 79 24.10 -1.47 -10.35
CA GLU A 79 24.02 -2.09 -11.66
C GLU A 79 22.58 -2.19 -12.19
N TYR A 80 21.58 -1.83 -11.39
CA TYR A 80 20.19 -1.75 -11.84
C TYR A 80 20.04 -0.72 -12.98
N PRO A 81 19.27 -1.03 -14.05
CA PRO A 81 18.33 -2.16 -14.17
C PRO A 81 18.92 -3.46 -14.75
N THR A 82 20.24 -3.54 -14.96
CA THR A 82 20.86 -4.79 -15.43
C THR A 82 20.93 -5.85 -14.32
N ALA A 83 21.16 -5.42 -13.08
CA ALA A 83 20.97 -6.26 -11.90
C ALA A 83 19.55 -6.13 -11.35
N GLU A 84 19.02 -7.22 -10.81
CA GLU A 84 17.67 -7.28 -10.26
C GLU A 84 17.51 -6.38 -9.02
N PRO A 85 16.39 -5.66 -8.89
CA PRO A 85 16.07 -4.94 -7.67
C PRO A 85 15.56 -5.92 -6.60
N ASN A 86 15.71 -5.54 -5.33
CA ASN A 86 14.99 -6.20 -4.25
C ASN A 86 13.66 -5.47 -4.01
N LEU A 87 12.55 -6.10 -4.40
CA LEU A 87 11.19 -5.58 -4.21
C LEU A 87 10.43 -6.43 -3.20
N THR A 88 9.76 -5.79 -2.26
CA THR A 88 8.90 -6.42 -1.24
C THR A 88 7.69 -5.53 -0.95
N VAL A 89 6.63 -6.09 -0.38
CA VAL A 89 5.47 -5.31 0.07
C VAL A 89 5.36 -5.26 1.59
N GLU A 90 5.06 -4.09 2.13
CA GLU A 90 4.71 -3.88 3.53
C GLU A 90 3.25 -3.40 3.61
N CYS A 91 2.40 -4.16 4.31
CA CYS A 91 1.01 -3.78 4.50
C CYS A 91 0.45 -4.42 5.77
N ILE A 92 -0.29 -3.65 6.56
CA ILE A 92 -0.85 -4.08 7.85
C ILE A 92 -1.97 -5.12 7.72
N TRP A 93 -2.63 -5.15 6.57
CA TRP A 93 -3.88 -5.88 6.39
C TRP A 93 -3.80 -6.97 5.31
N ILE A 94 -2.72 -7.05 4.54
CA ILE A 94 -2.53 -8.12 3.55
C ILE A 94 -2.24 -9.44 4.30
N SER A 95 -2.91 -10.52 3.89
CA SER A 95 -2.68 -11.86 4.45
C SER A 95 -1.32 -12.42 4.04
N LYS A 96 -0.88 -13.47 4.74
CA LYS A 96 0.34 -14.20 4.37
C LYS A 96 0.28 -14.73 2.93
N ASP A 97 -0.81 -15.43 2.57
CA ASP A 97 -0.99 -16.00 1.24
C ASP A 97 -0.93 -14.94 0.13
N TRP A 98 -1.58 -13.80 0.34
CA TRP A 98 -1.54 -12.69 -0.62
C TRP A 98 -0.14 -12.09 -0.73
N THR A 99 0.60 -12.00 0.37
CA THR A 99 1.99 -11.53 0.33
C THR A 99 2.86 -12.46 -0.52
N GLU A 100 2.70 -13.77 -0.36
CA GLU A 100 3.43 -14.78 -1.15
C GLU A 100 3.08 -14.67 -2.64
N MET A 101 1.78 -14.60 -2.98
CA MET A 101 1.32 -14.42 -4.36
C MET A 101 1.81 -13.11 -5.00
N ILE A 102 1.77 -12.01 -4.26
CA ILE A 102 2.30 -10.72 -4.71
C ILE A 102 3.81 -10.81 -4.95
N GLN A 103 4.55 -11.47 -4.06
CA GLN A 103 6.00 -11.64 -4.21
C GLN A 103 6.36 -12.48 -5.45
N GLU A 104 5.57 -13.52 -5.76
CA GLU A 104 5.70 -14.30 -6.99
C GLU A 104 5.43 -13.44 -8.23
N SER A 105 4.36 -12.64 -8.21
CA SER A 105 4.02 -11.67 -9.27
C SER A 105 5.15 -10.65 -9.49
N LEU A 106 5.70 -10.07 -8.42
CA LEU A 106 6.84 -9.15 -8.50
C LEU A 106 8.09 -9.80 -9.09
N SER A 107 8.37 -11.06 -8.72
CA SER A 107 9.51 -11.81 -9.26
C SER A 107 9.37 -12.05 -10.77
N ARG A 108 8.14 -12.31 -11.24
CA ARG A 108 7.81 -12.40 -12.67
C ARG A 108 8.03 -11.06 -13.36
N VAL A 109 7.53 -9.95 -12.80
CA VAL A 109 7.72 -8.59 -13.36
C VAL A 109 9.20 -8.26 -13.52
N ILE A 110 10.02 -8.54 -12.50
CA ILE A 110 11.48 -8.32 -12.54
C ILE A 110 12.11 -9.13 -13.68
N THR A 111 11.75 -10.42 -13.79
CA THR A 111 12.33 -11.33 -14.78
C THR A 111 11.96 -10.93 -16.21
N GLU A 112 10.68 -10.63 -16.45
CA GLU A 112 10.15 -10.26 -17.78
C GLU A 112 10.68 -8.93 -18.28
N ASN A 113 11.08 -8.05 -17.37
CA ASN A 113 11.60 -6.70 -17.66
C ASN A 113 13.09 -6.57 -17.33
N SER A 114 13.84 -7.68 -17.33
CA SER A 114 15.29 -7.66 -17.08
C SER A 114 16.01 -6.67 -18.00
N GLY A 115 16.82 -5.79 -17.41
CA GLY A 115 17.53 -4.73 -18.14
C GLY A 115 16.72 -3.44 -18.32
N PHE A 116 15.48 -3.37 -17.84
CA PHE A 116 14.61 -2.19 -17.90
C PHE A 116 14.17 -1.72 -16.50
N PRO A 117 13.87 -0.42 -16.33
CA PRO A 117 13.28 0.09 -15.11
C PRO A 117 11.90 -0.53 -14.81
N VAL A 118 11.63 -0.94 -13.57
CA VAL A 118 10.43 -1.73 -13.19
C VAL A 118 9.56 -1.14 -12.06
N LEU A 119 9.96 -0.06 -11.39
CA LEU A 119 9.25 0.45 -10.21
C LEU A 119 7.78 0.79 -10.50
N PHE A 120 7.52 1.41 -11.66
CA PHE A 120 6.16 1.73 -12.09
C PHE A 120 5.32 0.48 -12.33
N ILE A 121 5.81 -0.45 -13.15
CA ILE A 121 5.06 -1.67 -13.51
C ILE A 121 4.88 -2.59 -12.31
N ALA A 122 5.87 -2.69 -11.42
CA ALA A 122 5.75 -3.41 -10.16
C ALA A 122 4.67 -2.80 -9.26
N SER A 123 4.56 -1.46 -9.22
CA SER A 123 3.51 -0.78 -8.46
C SER A 123 2.12 -1.05 -9.05
N GLN A 124 1.99 -1.08 -10.38
CA GLN A 124 0.73 -1.43 -11.05
C GLN A 124 0.35 -2.90 -10.81
N GLU A 125 1.31 -3.83 -10.91
CA GLU A 125 1.06 -5.27 -10.66
C GLU A 125 0.49 -5.49 -9.25
N VAL A 126 1.06 -4.84 -8.22
CA VAL A 126 0.54 -4.93 -6.84
C VAL A 126 -0.86 -4.35 -6.73
N LYS A 127 -1.11 -3.21 -7.38
CA LYS A 127 -2.41 -2.53 -7.38
C LYS A 127 -3.48 -3.41 -8.05
N ASP A 128 -3.21 -3.87 -9.27
CA ASP A 128 -4.11 -4.70 -10.07
C ASP A 128 -4.38 -6.05 -9.39
N PHE A 129 -3.37 -6.64 -8.75
CA PHE A 129 -3.55 -7.85 -7.94
C PHE A 129 -4.62 -7.62 -6.88
N VAL A 130 -4.51 -6.58 -6.06
CA VAL A 130 -5.48 -6.36 -4.98
C VAL A 130 -6.87 -6.00 -5.53
N GLN A 131 -6.93 -5.13 -6.53
CA GLN A 131 -8.22 -4.67 -7.06
C GLN A 131 -9.00 -5.76 -7.79
N SER A 132 -8.31 -6.67 -8.48
CA SER A 132 -8.96 -7.82 -9.11
C SER A 132 -9.60 -8.76 -8.08
N HIS A 133 -8.96 -8.94 -6.92
CA HIS A 133 -9.49 -9.76 -5.83
C HIS A 133 -10.60 -9.06 -5.01
N GLN A 134 -10.71 -7.73 -5.08
CA GLN A 134 -11.82 -6.99 -4.44
C GLN A 134 -13.18 -7.19 -5.12
N GLN A 135 -13.22 -7.67 -6.37
CA GLN A 135 -14.48 -7.84 -7.12
C GLN A 135 -15.33 -9.01 -6.62
N GLU A 136 -14.74 -9.94 -5.88
CA GLU A 136 -15.42 -11.04 -5.21
C GLU A 136 -15.64 -10.67 -3.73
N SER A 137 -16.66 -11.23 -3.07
CA SER A 137 -16.91 -10.94 -1.64
C SER A 137 -15.68 -11.29 -0.80
N LEU A 138 -14.84 -10.30 -0.51
CA LEU A 138 -13.48 -10.51 -0.04
C LEU A 138 -13.45 -10.62 1.48
N GLU A 139 -13.01 -11.77 1.97
CA GLU A 139 -12.69 -11.99 3.38
C GLU A 139 -11.18 -12.13 3.54
N ILE A 140 -10.59 -11.35 4.45
CA ILE A 140 -9.15 -11.39 4.73
C ILE A 140 -8.92 -11.79 6.19
N CYS A 141 -8.22 -12.91 6.36
CA CYS A 141 -7.69 -13.33 7.65
C CYS A 141 -6.45 -12.50 7.99
N LEU A 142 -6.45 -11.88 9.15
CA LEU A 142 -5.30 -11.11 9.65
C LEU A 142 -4.33 -11.95 10.49
N ASP A 143 -4.72 -13.18 10.86
CA ASP A 143 -3.88 -14.05 11.68
C ASP A 143 -2.55 -14.34 10.98
N ASP A 144 -1.46 -14.25 11.75
CA ASP A 144 -0.09 -14.53 11.32
C ASP A 144 0.36 -13.77 10.07
N ASN A 145 -0.30 -12.64 9.76
CA ASN A 145 0.09 -11.83 8.62
C ASN A 145 1.51 -11.24 8.83
N PRO A 146 2.24 -10.89 7.77
CA PRO A 146 3.65 -10.49 7.91
C PRO A 146 3.85 -9.29 8.84
N TYR A 147 2.92 -8.33 8.85
CA TYR A 147 2.97 -7.18 9.76
C TYR A 147 2.77 -7.60 11.22
N SER A 148 1.78 -8.46 11.48
CA SER A 148 1.50 -9.06 12.79
C SER A 148 2.77 -9.67 13.39
N CYS A 149 3.45 -10.50 12.60
CA CYS A 149 4.68 -11.19 12.99
C CYS A 149 5.85 -10.22 13.21
N ALA A 150 6.03 -9.23 12.32
CA ALA A 150 7.13 -8.28 12.40
C ALA A 150 7.02 -7.31 13.58
N HIS A 151 5.79 -7.00 14.02
CA HIS A 151 5.51 -6.02 15.07
C HIS A 151 5.04 -6.64 16.39
N ASP A 152 4.88 -7.96 16.45
CA ASP A 152 4.35 -8.69 17.60
C ASP A 152 2.97 -8.18 18.07
N ILE A 153 2.07 -7.92 17.11
CA ILE A 153 0.70 -7.44 17.36
C ILE A 153 -0.28 -8.45 16.77
N HIS A 154 -1.06 -9.13 17.63
CA HIS A 154 -1.89 -10.26 17.20
C HIS A 154 -3.36 -10.11 17.60
N GLY A 155 -4.22 -10.95 17.01
CA GLY A 155 -5.63 -11.09 17.38
C GLY A 155 -6.38 -9.75 17.40
N ASN A 156 -7.13 -9.49 18.47
CA ASN A 156 -7.96 -8.29 18.56
C ASN A 156 -7.18 -6.99 18.48
N ALA A 157 -5.95 -6.95 19.01
CA ALA A 157 -5.13 -5.76 18.95
C ALA A 157 -4.79 -5.40 17.50
N LEU A 158 -4.51 -6.41 16.66
CA LEU A 158 -4.31 -6.22 15.22
C LEU A 158 -5.61 -5.82 14.53
N LEU A 159 -6.72 -6.50 14.80
CA LEU A 159 -8.02 -6.20 14.21
C LEU A 159 -8.44 -4.74 14.48
N ASP A 160 -8.29 -4.27 15.72
CA ASP A 160 -8.61 -2.89 16.10
C ASP A 160 -7.64 -1.88 15.48
N LEU A 161 -6.36 -2.22 15.34
CA LEU A 161 -5.39 -1.39 14.66
C LEU A 161 -5.72 -1.24 13.17
N VAL A 162 -6.02 -2.34 12.47
CA VAL A 162 -6.45 -2.30 11.06
C VAL A 162 -7.74 -1.47 10.92
N ARG A 163 -8.74 -1.68 11.79
CA ARG A 163 -9.98 -0.89 11.77
C ARG A 163 -9.71 0.60 11.91
N ARG A 164 -8.84 1.00 12.84
CA ARG A 164 -8.45 2.41 13.00
C ARG A 164 -7.75 2.95 11.76
N LYS A 165 -6.81 2.19 11.18
CA LYS A 165 -6.10 2.59 9.96
C LYS A 165 -7.01 2.74 8.75
N CYS A 166 -7.97 1.84 8.56
CA CYS A 166 -9.00 2.00 7.53
C CYS A 166 -9.79 3.30 7.72
N ARG A 167 -10.24 3.60 8.95
CA ARG A 167 -11.00 4.81 9.23
C ARG A 167 -10.17 6.09 9.05
N GLU A 168 -8.94 6.13 9.58
CA GLU A 168 -8.01 7.25 9.40
C GLU A 168 -7.79 7.55 7.90
N TYR A 169 -7.67 6.49 7.09
CA TYR A 169 -7.49 6.65 5.65
C TYR A 169 -8.77 7.06 4.92
N ASP A 170 -9.93 6.57 5.34
CA ASP A 170 -11.23 7.01 4.80
C ASP A 170 -11.48 8.50 5.06
N GLU A 171 -11.19 8.97 6.27
CA GLU A 171 -11.24 10.39 6.63
C GLU A 171 -10.26 11.24 5.78
N LYS A 172 -9.04 10.73 5.55
CA LYS A 172 -8.05 11.39 4.67
C LYS A 172 -8.58 11.53 3.23
N VAL A 173 -9.02 10.43 2.63
CA VAL A 173 -9.55 10.40 1.25
C VAL A 173 -10.77 11.30 1.11
N PHE A 174 -11.65 11.32 2.13
CA PHE A 174 -12.80 12.21 2.15
C PHE A 174 -12.38 13.67 2.19
N ALA A 175 -11.43 14.05 3.05
CA ALA A 175 -10.93 15.41 3.15
C ALA A 175 -10.32 15.89 1.83
N GLU A 176 -9.47 15.08 1.20
CA GLU A 176 -8.84 15.39 -0.09
C GLU A 176 -9.89 15.61 -1.20
N ARG A 177 -10.89 14.74 -1.30
CA ARG A 177 -11.99 14.88 -2.27
C ARG A 177 -12.89 16.09 -1.98
N CYS A 178 -13.06 16.47 -0.71
CA CYS A 178 -13.83 17.64 -0.32
C CYS A 178 -13.10 18.96 -0.63
N HIS A 179 -11.77 18.99 -0.55
CA HIS A 179 -10.99 20.16 -0.92
C HIS A 179 -11.04 20.46 -2.42
N ASP A 180 -11.23 19.44 -3.26
CA ASP A 180 -11.47 19.60 -4.71
C ASP A 180 -12.90 20.09 -5.04
N CYS A 181 -13.78 20.14 -4.05
CA CYS A 181 -15.14 20.65 -4.17
C CYS A 181 -15.31 21.94 -3.34
N GLU A 182 -15.04 23.11 -3.93
CA GLU A 182 -15.30 24.45 -3.32
C GLU A 182 -16.77 24.72 -2.92
N ILE A 183 -17.67 23.72 -2.94
CA ILE A 183 -19.11 23.88 -2.73
C ILE A 183 -19.65 23.16 -1.49
N TYR A 184 -18.98 22.15 -0.92
CA TYR A 184 -19.60 21.28 0.11
C TYR A 184 -19.14 21.46 1.56
N ALA A 185 -18.05 22.18 1.81
CA ALA A 185 -17.55 22.40 3.17
C ALA A 185 -18.56 23.17 4.06
N ASP A 186 -19.28 24.14 3.49
CA ASP A 186 -20.26 24.95 4.22
C ASP A 186 -21.59 24.22 4.51
N ILE A 187 -21.95 23.22 3.70
CA ILE A 187 -23.21 22.49 3.85
C ILE A 187 -23.07 21.41 4.93
N LEU A 188 -21.95 20.67 4.96
CA LEU A 188 -21.74 19.60 5.94
C LEU A 188 -21.51 20.11 7.37
N VAL A 189 -20.79 21.23 7.53
CA VAL A 189 -20.62 21.89 8.84
C VAL A 189 -21.97 22.40 9.38
N ARG A 190 -22.90 22.80 8.50
CA ARG A 190 -24.26 23.19 8.90
C ARG A 190 -25.14 21.99 9.26
N PHE A 191 -25.04 20.87 8.55
CA PHE A 191 -25.82 19.66 8.87
C PHE A 191 -25.40 19.03 10.21
N MET A 192 -24.11 19.08 10.56
CA MET A 192 -23.64 18.54 11.85
C MET A 192 -23.98 19.43 13.06
N LYS A 193 -24.39 20.70 12.86
CA LYS A 193 -24.84 21.60 13.94
C LYS A 193 -26.34 21.55 14.23
N HIS A 194 -27.10 20.68 13.56
CA HIS A 194 -28.55 20.54 13.74
C HIS A 194 -28.97 19.14 14.21
N ILE A 195 -28.02 18.33 14.66
CA ILE A 195 -28.27 17.10 15.41
C ILE A 195 -27.69 17.28 16.81
N GLU A 196 -28.28 18.22 17.56
CA GLU A 196 -28.26 18.28 19.03
C GLU A 196 -29.71 18.38 19.51
#